data_AF-A0A349H147-F1
#
_entry.id   AF-A0A349H147-F1
#
_cell.length_a   1.000
_cell.length_b   1.000
_cell.length_c   1.000
_cell.angle_alpha   90.00
_cell.angle_beta   90.00
_cell.angle_gamma   90.00
#
_symmetry.space_group_name_H-M   'P 1'
#
loop_
_entity.id
_entity.type
_entity.pdbx_description
1 polymer ?
#
loop_
_entity_poly.entity_id
_entity_poly.type
_entity_poly.pdbx_seq_one_letter_code
_entity_poly.pdbx_strand_id
1 'polypeptide(L)'
;MTQAARSGCANNAEGSARRATSRETEMRLTDVARSSLAELAGDYMNWLMRQGKVPWRKDSAESRAIYAVRLDKPDYTDDLIHESCQHILNQKAKFAPWLDAGDDEIMANVLLIIIARVINMLNHQMETQGESFCKEGGFREKLTTLRVETRAEQEQAPTCPDCGKPMTRRKSKTGKNVGQPFWGCTA
;
A
#
# COMPACT_ATOMS: atom_id res chain seq x y z
N MET A 1 -6.68 -21.23 -3.60
CA MET A 1 -5.54 -20.78 -4.43
C MET A 1 -5.94 -19.66 -5.40
N THR A 2 -6.80 -19.92 -6.40
CA THR A 2 -7.11 -18.92 -7.45
C THR A 2 -7.69 -17.61 -6.93
N GLN A 3 -8.60 -17.67 -5.95
CA GLN A 3 -9.22 -16.46 -5.38
C GLN A 3 -8.22 -15.62 -4.60
N ALA A 4 -7.45 -16.24 -3.70
CA ALA A 4 -6.39 -15.58 -2.94
C ALA A 4 -5.34 -14.91 -3.84
N ALA A 5 -4.91 -15.59 -4.91
CA ALA A 5 -3.98 -15.03 -5.90
C ALA A 5 -4.56 -13.80 -6.61
N ARG A 6 -5.82 -13.87 -7.07
CA ARG A 6 -6.49 -12.74 -7.72
C ARG A 6 -6.70 -11.56 -6.76
N SER A 7 -7.16 -11.86 -5.54
CA SER A 7 -7.39 -10.87 -4.49
C SER A 7 -6.10 -10.14 -4.11
N GLY A 8 -4.99 -10.87 -3.94
CA GLY A 8 -3.69 -10.29 -3.63
C GLY A 8 -3.25 -9.25 -4.67
N CYS A 9 -3.27 -9.62 -5.95
CA CYS A 9 -2.90 -8.72 -7.05
C CYS A 9 -3.86 -7.53 -7.18
N ALA A 10 -5.17 -7.77 -7.12
CA ALA A 10 -6.19 -6.74 -7.31
C ALA A 10 -6.13 -5.67 -6.20
N ASN A 11 -6.05 -6.08 -4.94
CA ASN A 11 -5.99 -5.14 -3.81
C ASN A 11 -4.68 -4.36 -3.78
N ASN A 12 -3.56 -4.95 -4.20
CA ASN A 12 -2.29 -4.21 -4.31
C ASN A 12 -2.36 -3.10 -5.38
N ALA A 13 -2.91 -3.43 -6.55
CA ALA A 13 -3.10 -2.46 -7.64
C ALA A 13 -4.10 -1.36 -7.25
N GLU A 14 -5.25 -1.74 -6.67
CA GLU A 14 -6.25 -0.76 -6.23
C GLU A 14 -5.70 0.12 -5.11
N GLY A 15 -5.02 -0.44 -4.11
CA GLY A 15 -4.38 0.31 -3.02
C GLY A 15 -3.43 1.37 -3.55
N SER A 16 -2.57 1.00 -4.51
CA SER A 16 -1.65 1.92 -5.16
C SER A 16 -2.37 3.06 -5.88
N ALA A 17 -3.49 2.80 -6.56
CA ALA A 17 -4.30 3.81 -7.23
C ALA A 17 -5.00 4.78 -6.24
N ARG A 18 -5.24 4.35 -5.00
CA ARG A 18 -5.87 5.17 -3.96
C ARG A 18 -4.90 6.13 -3.26
N ARG A 19 -3.59 5.96 -3.38
CA ARG A 19 -2.56 6.77 -2.71
C ARG A 19 -2.80 8.28 -2.79
N ALA A 20 -3.19 8.77 -3.97
CA ALA A 20 -3.42 10.20 -4.19
C ALA A 20 -4.73 10.74 -3.56
N THR A 21 -5.70 9.87 -3.27
CA THR A 21 -7.06 10.26 -2.88
C THR A 21 -7.46 9.83 -1.48
N SER A 22 -6.94 8.70 -0.98
CA SER A 22 -7.21 8.17 0.35
C SER A 22 -6.07 7.27 0.85
N ARG A 23 -5.25 7.82 1.75
CA ARG A 23 -4.18 7.07 2.43
C ARG A 23 -4.71 5.95 3.32
N GLU A 24 -5.86 6.16 3.98
CA GLU A 24 -6.51 5.13 4.79
C GLU A 24 -6.90 3.93 3.92
N THR A 25 -7.49 4.18 2.75
CA THR A 25 -7.88 3.11 1.82
C THR A 25 -6.66 2.44 1.19
N GLU A 26 -5.62 3.20 0.83
CA GLU A 26 -4.34 2.66 0.36
C GLU A 26 -3.77 1.65 1.38
N MET A 27 -3.65 2.04 2.66
CA MET A 27 -3.12 1.17 3.72
C MET A 27 -3.98 -0.08 3.92
N ARG A 28 -5.30 0.10 3.98
CA ARG A 28 -6.24 -1.02 4.16
C ARG A 28 -6.15 -2.03 3.02
N LEU A 29 -6.11 -1.57 1.77
CA LEU A 29 -6.01 -2.47 0.61
C LEU A 29 -4.64 -3.15 0.53
N THR A 30 -3.57 -2.46 0.93
CA THR A 30 -2.23 -3.06 1.06
C THR A 30 -2.23 -4.20 2.09
N ASP A 31 -2.91 -4.01 3.23
CA ASP A 31 -3.09 -5.05 4.26
C ASP A 31 -3.91 -6.24 3.75
N VAL A 32 -5.02 -5.99 3.03
CA VAL A 32 -5.82 -7.06 2.40
C VAL A 32 -5.00 -7.84 1.39
N ALA A 33 -4.21 -7.16 0.53
CA ALA A 33 -3.34 -7.80 -0.44
C ALA A 33 -2.34 -8.74 0.25
N ARG A 34 -1.67 -8.26 1.29
CA ARG A 34 -0.74 -9.05 2.11
C ARG A 34 -1.43 -10.27 2.75
N SER A 35 -2.62 -10.09 3.32
CA SER A 35 -3.39 -11.17 3.93
C SER A 35 -3.80 -12.24 2.91
N SER A 36 -4.26 -11.83 1.73
CA SER A 36 -4.58 -12.75 0.62
C SER A 36 -3.35 -13.54 0.15
N LEU A 37 -2.16 -12.95 0.15
CA LEU A 37 -0.93 -13.68 -0.18
C LEU A 37 -0.52 -14.65 0.92
N ALA A 38 -0.74 -14.32 2.20
CA ALA A 38 -0.51 -15.24 3.31
C ALA A 38 -1.45 -16.46 3.24
N GLU A 39 -2.72 -16.24 2.87
CA GLU A 39 -3.68 -17.30 2.57
C GLU A 39 -3.20 -18.18 1.41
N LEU A 40 -2.72 -17.57 0.32
CA LEU A 40 -2.18 -18.31 -0.82
C LEU A 40 -0.96 -19.16 -0.45
N ALA A 41 -0.07 -18.67 0.42
CA ALA A 41 1.02 -19.48 0.96
C ALA A 41 0.49 -20.66 1.77
N GLY A 42 -0.52 -20.43 2.62
CA GLY A 42 -1.23 -21.47 3.35
C GLY A 42 -1.78 -22.56 2.44
N ASP A 43 -2.37 -22.18 1.32
CA ASP A 43 -2.89 -23.12 0.33
C ASP A 43 -1.78 -24.00 -0.27
N TYR A 44 -0.63 -23.43 -0.67
CA TYR A 44 0.48 -24.21 -1.23
C TYR A 44 1.09 -25.16 -0.20
N MET A 45 1.23 -24.73 1.06
CA MET A 45 1.67 -25.60 2.15
C MET A 45 0.70 -26.77 2.36
N ASN A 46 -0.60 -26.50 2.41
CA ASN A 46 -1.63 -27.53 2.54
C ASN A 46 -1.63 -28.50 1.37
N TRP A 47 -1.42 -28.01 0.14
CA TRP A 47 -1.33 -28.86 -1.04
C TRP A 47 -0.11 -29.79 -0.97
N LEU A 48 1.07 -29.30 -0.57
CA LEU A 48 2.25 -30.15 -0.37
C LEU A 48 2.00 -31.23 0.70
N MET A 49 1.44 -30.86 1.85
CA MET A 49 1.18 -31.79 2.94
C MET A 49 0.16 -32.88 2.56
N ARG A 50 -0.85 -32.56 1.74
CA ARG A 50 -1.80 -33.55 1.22
C ARG A 50 -1.13 -34.59 0.32
N GLN A 51 -0.01 -34.26 -0.29
CA GLN A 51 0.82 -35.18 -1.08
C GLN A 51 1.89 -35.90 -0.26
N GLY A 52 1.88 -35.74 1.08
CA GLY A 52 2.92 -36.29 1.97
C GLY A 52 4.27 -35.57 1.84
N LYS A 53 4.29 -34.38 1.25
CA LYS A 53 5.48 -33.56 1.02
C LYS A 53 5.52 -32.40 2.01
N VAL A 54 6.70 -31.86 2.25
CA VAL A 54 6.90 -30.66 3.08
C VAL A 54 7.63 -29.58 2.29
N PRO A 55 7.44 -28.29 2.62
CA PRO A 55 8.21 -27.23 1.99
C PRO A 55 9.71 -27.44 2.13
N TRP A 56 10.48 -27.01 1.14
CA TRP A 56 11.93 -27.07 1.17
C TRP A 56 12.49 -26.34 2.39
N ARG A 57 13.59 -26.89 2.90
CA ARG A 57 14.36 -26.20 3.92
C ARG A 57 14.90 -24.88 3.36
N LYS A 58 14.96 -23.86 4.23
CA LYS A 58 15.51 -22.54 3.88
C LYS A 58 16.96 -22.61 3.38
N ASP A 59 17.72 -23.60 3.84
CA ASP A 59 19.12 -23.85 3.49
C ASP A 59 19.31 -24.92 2.40
N SER A 60 18.25 -25.30 1.66
CA SER A 60 18.42 -26.13 0.48
C SER A 60 19.10 -25.35 -0.66
N ALA A 61 19.72 -26.07 -1.61
CA ALA A 61 20.37 -25.44 -2.76
C ALA A 61 19.35 -24.71 -3.63
N GLU A 62 18.18 -25.30 -3.82
CA GLU A 62 17.06 -24.78 -4.58
C GLU A 62 16.52 -23.50 -3.94
N SER A 63 16.22 -23.52 -2.63
CA SER A 63 15.76 -22.35 -1.89
C SER A 63 16.74 -21.18 -2.01
N ARG A 64 18.04 -21.45 -1.79
CA ARG A 64 19.09 -20.43 -1.95
C ARG A 64 19.15 -19.86 -3.36
N ALA A 65 18.99 -20.70 -4.39
CA ALA A 65 19.00 -20.25 -5.77
C ALA A 65 17.83 -19.29 -6.06
N ILE A 66 16.61 -19.60 -5.60
CA ILE A 66 15.45 -18.71 -5.78
C ILE A 66 15.62 -17.39 -5.02
N TYR A 67 16.14 -17.42 -3.79
CA TYR A 67 16.42 -16.20 -3.02
C TYR A 67 17.53 -15.35 -3.65
N ALA A 68 18.48 -15.97 -4.34
CA ALA A 68 19.56 -15.28 -5.04
C ALA A 68 19.10 -14.56 -6.32
N VAL A 69 17.94 -14.92 -6.89
CA VAL A 69 17.39 -14.24 -8.07
C VAL A 69 17.10 -12.77 -7.75
N ARG A 70 17.89 -11.88 -8.34
CA ARG A 70 17.74 -10.42 -8.25
C ARG A 70 16.76 -9.94 -9.31
N LEU A 71 15.78 -9.15 -8.86
CA LEU A 71 14.90 -8.41 -9.74
C LEU A 71 15.63 -7.16 -10.24
N ASP A 72 15.45 -6.81 -11.50
CA ASP A 72 16.02 -5.59 -12.06
C ASP A 72 15.26 -4.38 -11.52
N LYS A 73 15.93 -3.24 -11.46
CA LYS A 73 15.23 -1.99 -11.18
C LYS A 73 14.35 -1.63 -12.37
N PRO A 74 13.11 -1.16 -12.14
CA PRO A 74 12.31 -0.59 -13.22
C PRO A 74 13.01 0.65 -13.76
N ASP A 75 13.12 0.74 -15.07
CA ASP A 75 13.63 1.90 -15.82
C ASP A 75 12.62 2.16 -16.94
N TYR A 76 11.67 3.04 -16.66
CA TYR A 76 10.56 3.36 -17.55
C TYR A 76 10.73 4.78 -18.06
N THR A 77 10.48 4.96 -19.35
CA THR A 77 10.53 6.22 -20.08
C THR A 77 9.11 6.66 -20.44
N ASP A 78 8.86 7.03 -21.69
CA ASP A 78 7.60 7.63 -22.14
C ASP A 78 6.50 6.57 -22.38
N ASP A 79 6.85 5.31 -22.70
CA ASP A 79 5.88 4.23 -22.93
C ASP A 79 5.76 3.28 -21.72
N LEU A 80 5.25 3.85 -20.63
CA LEU A 80 5.12 3.18 -19.33
C LEU A 80 4.39 1.83 -19.41
N ILE A 81 3.32 1.73 -20.22
CA ILE A 81 2.53 0.49 -20.30
C ILE A 81 3.34 -0.60 -20.98
N HIS A 82 3.90 -0.32 -22.16
CA HIS A 82 4.70 -1.30 -22.89
C HIS A 82 5.91 -1.75 -22.07
N GLU A 83 6.67 -0.80 -21.55
CA GLU A 83 7.92 -1.07 -20.84
C GLU A 83 7.68 -1.79 -19.52
N SER A 84 6.61 -1.47 -18.78
CA SER A 84 6.25 -2.20 -17.56
C SER A 84 5.84 -3.64 -17.85
N CYS A 85 5.05 -3.88 -18.90
CA CYS A 85 4.71 -5.23 -19.34
C CYS A 85 5.97 -6.03 -19.75
N GLN A 86 6.85 -5.43 -20.55
CA GLN A 86 8.10 -6.06 -20.96
C GLN A 86 9.00 -6.36 -19.76
N HIS A 87 9.11 -5.43 -18.82
CA HIS A 87 9.87 -5.61 -17.59
C HIS A 87 9.32 -6.77 -16.76
N ILE A 88 8.01 -6.85 -16.54
CA ILE A 88 7.35 -7.94 -15.81
C ILE A 88 7.64 -9.30 -16.49
N LEU A 89 7.54 -9.38 -17.82
CA LEU A 89 7.87 -10.60 -18.57
C LEU A 89 9.33 -11.01 -18.38
N ASN A 90 10.27 -10.06 -18.46
CA ASN A 90 11.69 -10.30 -18.25
C ASN A 90 11.98 -10.78 -16.82
N GLN A 91 11.34 -10.18 -15.81
CA GLN A 91 11.49 -10.63 -14.42
C GLN A 91 10.89 -12.02 -14.19
N LYS A 92 9.74 -12.33 -14.81
CA LYS A 92 9.13 -13.67 -14.76
C LYS A 92 10.06 -14.73 -15.36
N ALA A 93 10.69 -14.42 -16.51
CA ALA A 93 11.60 -15.34 -17.19
C ALA A 93 12.78 -15.80 -16.33
N LYS A 94 13.23 -14.99 -15.35
CA LYS A 94 14.28 -15.37 -14.40
C LYS A 94 13.91 -16.56 -13.52
N PHE A 95 12.63 -16.86 -13.37
CA PHE A 95 12.13 -18.00 -12.58
C PHE A 95 11.69 -19.18 -13.46
N ALA A 96 11.73 -19.03 -14.79
CA ALA A 96 11.34 -20.07 -15.75
C ALA A 96 12.04 -21.43 -15.52
N PRO A 97 13.34 -21.50 -15.15
CA PRO A 97 14.01 -22.79 -14.92
C PRO A 97 13.33 -23.67 -13.86
N TRP A 98 12.58 -23.07 -12.93
CA TRP A 98 11.84 -23.81 -11.90
C TRP A 98 10.33 -23.84 -12.16
N LEU A 99 9.75 -22.73 -12.61
CA LEU A 99 8.30 -22.66 -12.84
C LEU A 99 7.86 -23.49 -14.06
N ASP A 100 8.72 -23.63 -15.06
CA ASP A 100 8.41 -24.34 -16.31
C ASP A 100 9.04 -25.75 -16.33
N ALA A 101 9.58 -26.22 -15.20
CA ALA A 101 10.24 -27.53 -15.07
C ALA A 101 9.28 -28.73 -15.22
N GLY A 102 7.96 -28.50 -15.21
CA GLY A 102 6.94 -29.55 -15.29
C GLY A 102 6.76 -30.36 -13.99
N ASP A 103 7.32 -29.88 -12.88
CA ASP A 103 7.19 -30.50 -11.55
C ASP A 103 6.39 -29.57 -10.61
N ASP A 104 5.21 -30.05 -10.22
CA ASP A 104 4.29 -29.31 -9.35
C ASP A 104 4.87 -29.07 -7.94
N GLU A 105 5.72 -29.96 -7.42
CA GLU A 105 6.40 -29.76 -6.13
C GLU A 105 7.42 -28.63 -6.23
N ILE A 106 8.22 -28.62 -7.31
CA ILE A 106 9.16 -27.51 -7.58
C ILE A 106 8.38 -26.20 -7.67
N MET A 107 7.31 -26.17 -8.47
CA MET A 107 6.48 -24.98 -8.65
C MET A 107 5.89 -24.49 -7.32
N ALA A 108 5.31 -25.38 -6.50
CA ALA A 108 4.73 -25.01 -5.22
C ALA A 108 5.78 -24.41 -4.27
N ASN A 109 6.96 -25.00 -4.19
CA ASN A 109 8.05 -24.49 -3.35
C ASN A 109 8.58 -23.13 -3.83
N VAL A 110 8.75 -22.95 -5.13
CA VAL A 110 9.16 -21.68 -5.73
C VAL A 110 8.14 -20.59 -5.43
N LEU A 111 6.85 -20.89 -5.61
CA LEU A 111 5.76 -19.95 -5.32
C LEU A 111 5.69 -19.59 -3.84
N LEU A 112 5.90 -20.53 -2.92
CA LEU A 112 6.01 -20.23 -1.48
C LEU A 112 7.12 -19.20 -1.19
N ILE A 113 8.29 -19.36 -1.81
CA ILE A 113 9.42 -18.44 -1.64
C ILE A 113 9.10 -17.06 -2.25
N ILE A 114 8.55 -17.02 -3.46
CA ILE A 114 8.18 -15.76 -4.12
C ILE A 114 7.11 -15.03 -3.31
N ILE A 115 6.08 -15.73 -2.83
CA ILE A 115 5.03 -15.16 -1.99
C ILE A 115 5.62 -14.58 -0.70
N ALA A 116 6.51 -15.31 -0.02
CA ALA A 116 7.18 -14.81 1.19
C ALA A 116 7.97 -13.52 0.92
N ARG A 117 8.66 -13.43 -0.23
CA ARG A 117 9.37 -12.20 -0.65
C ARG A 117 8.40 -11.04 -0.87
N VAL A 118 7.28 -11.27 -1.55
CA VAL A 118 6.27 -10.23 -1.80
C VAL A 118 5.61 -9.78 -0.49
N ILE A 119 5.27 -10.70 0.41
CA ILE A 119 4.75 -10.35 1.75
C ILE A 119 5.74 -9.45 2.50
N ASN A 120 7.05 -9.76 2.44
CA ASN A 120 8.07 -8.92 3.07
C ASN A 120 8.14 -7.51 2.44
N MET A 121 8.02 -7.41 1.12
CA MET A 121 7.95 -6.11 0.43
C MET A 121 6.71 -5.31 0.84
N LEU A 122 5.55 -5.97 0.94
CA LEU A 122 4.30 -5.33 1.37
C LEU A 122 4.36 -4.87 2.84
N ASN A 123 5.01 -5.61 3.73
CA ASN A 123 5.24 -5.17 5.12
C ASN A 123 6.02 -3.84 5.15
N HIS A 124 7.14 -3.75 4.42
CA HIS A 124 7.91 -2.51 4.35
C HIS A 124 7.15 -1.36 3.68
N GLN A 125 6.31 -1.66 2.69
CA GLN A 125 5.42 -0.67 2.08
C GLN A 125 4.42 -0.14 3.11
N MET A 126 3.80 -1.01 3.91
CA MET A 126 2.86 -0.61 4.98
C MET A 126 3.55 0.23 6.06
N GLU A 127 4.76 -0.12 6.48
CA GLU A 127 5.57 0.68 7.41
C GLU A 127 5.78 2.10 6.86
N THR A 128 6.22 2.20 5.60
CA THR A 128 6.44 3.48 4.92
C THR A 128 5.16 4.31 4.76
N GLN A 129 4.04 3.66 4.44
CA GLN A 129 2.72 4.29 4.35
C GLN A 129 2.28 4.84 5.71
N GLY A 130 2.46 4.06 6.78
CA GLY A 130 2.15 4.46 8.15
C GLY A 130 2.96 5.67 8.60
N GLU A 131 4.27 5.66 8.36
CA GLU A 131 5.14 6.81 8.65
C GLU A 131 4.71 8.06 7.89
N SER A 132 4.38 7.91 6.61
CA SER A 132 3.93 9.02 5.76
C SER A 132 2.58 9.56 6.25
N PHE A 133 1.67 8.69 6.66
CA PHE A 133 0.37 9.08 7.24
C PHE A 133 0.56 9.87 8.54
N CYS A 134 1.43 9.42 9.45
CA CYS A 134 1.75 10.15 10.67
C CYS A 134 2.33 11.55 10.41
N LYS A 135 3.15 11.72 9.37
CA LYS A 135 3.80 13.00 9.04
C LYS A 135 2.89 13.99 8.33
N GLU A 136 2.06 13.53 7.40
CA GLU A 136 1.32 14.41 6.50
C GLU A 136 -0.19 14.47 6.74
N GLY A 137 -0.72 13.58 7.58
CA GLY A 137 -2.16 13.45 7.81
C GLY A 137 -2.93 12.88 6.63
N GLY A 138 -4.26 12.84 6.77
CA GLY A 138 -5.17 12.32 5.77
C GLY A 138 -5.48 13.33 4.65
N PHE A 139 -5.91 12.83 3.48
CA PHE A 139 -6.36 13.69 2.38
C PHE A 139 -7.53 14.61 2.77
N ARG A 140 -8.49 14.09 3.55
CA ARG A 140 -9.61 14.89 4.08
C ARG A 140 -9.15 16.00 5.03
N GLU A 141 -8.13 15.75 5.83
CA GLU A 141 -7.55 16.76 6.72
C GLU A 141 -6.90 17.86 5.88
N LYS A 142 -6.07 17.50 4.89
CA LYS A 142 -5.47 18.47 3.95
C LYS A 142 -6.52 19.33 3.23
N LEU A 143 -7.58 18.71 2.69
CA LEU A 143 -8.68 19.45 2.06
C LEU A 143 -9.44 20.35 3.03
N THR A 144 -9.57 19.94 4.29
CA THR A 144 -10.22 20.76 5.33
C THR A 144 -9.36 21.97 5.64
N THR A 145 -8.04 21.81 5.78
CA THR A 145 -7.08 22.89 5.95
C THR A 145 -7.14 23.89 4.80
N LEU A 146 -7.04 23.40 3.55
CA LEU A 146 -7.15 24.26 2.35
C LEU A 146 -8.46 25.04 2.32
N ARG A 147 -9.59 24.40 2.65
CA ARG A 147 -10.90 25.08 2.72
C ARG A 147 -10.93 26.18 3.78
N VAL A 148 -10.30 25.96 4.93
CA VAL A 148 -10.20 26.97 6.00
C VAL A 148 -9.33 28.14 5.55
N GLU A 149 -8.19 27.86 4.92
CA GLU A 149 -7.25 28.86 4.41
C GLU A 149 -7.87 29.73 3.31
N THR A 150 -8.49 29.10 2.28
CA THR A 150 -9.16 29.84 1.20
C THR A 150 -10.31 30.71 1.73
N ARG A 151 -11.07 30.22 2.72
CA ARG A 151 -12.12 31.05 3.36
C ARG A 151 -11.53 32.20 4.16
N ALA A 152 -10.43 31.97 4.87
CA ALA A 152 -9.73 33.00 5.62
C ALA A 152 -9.21 34.11 4.69
N GLU A 153 -8.66 33.76 3.52
CA GLU A 153 -8.22 34.71 2.50
C GLU A 153 -9.41 35.53 1.96
N GLN A 154 -10.52 34.86 1.60
CA GLN A 154 -11.72 35.53 1.10
C GLN A 154 -12.33 36.49 2.12
N GLU A 155 -12.32 36.13 3.41
CA GLU A 155 -12.89 36.93 4.48
C GLU A 155 -11.90 37.90 5.14
N GLN A 156 -10.65 38.00 4.65
CA GLN A 156 -9.56 38.76 5.24
C GLN A 156 -9.41 38.48 6.75
N ALA A 157 -9.41 37.21 7.11
CA ALA A 157 -9.42 36.79 8.49
C ALA A 157 -8.11 37.19 9.21
N PRO A 158 -8.18 37.72 10.43
CA PRO A 158 -7.00 38.02 11.21
C PRO A 158 -6.29 36.74 11.66
N THR A 159 -4.98 36.85 11.87
CA THR A 159 -4.17 35.80 12.47
C THR A 159 -4.52 35.66 13.95
N CYS A 160 -4.69 34.43 14.42
CA CYS A 160 -4.96 34.17 15.83
C CYS A 160 -3.72 34.50 16.69
N PRO A 161 -3.85 35.31 17.75
CA PRO A 161 -2.73 35.63 18.64
C PRO A 161 -2.23 34.42 19.46
N ASP A 162 -3.08 33.41 19.68
CA ASP A 162 -2.73 32.25 20.51
C ASP A 162 -1.99 31.15 19.71
N CYS A 163 -2.42 30.87 18.48
CA CYS A 163 -1.90 29.75 17.68
C CYS A 163 -1.26 30.15 16.35
N GLY A 164 -1.30 31.42 15.97
CA GLY A 164 -0.72 31.95 14.73
C GLY A 164 -1.43 31.53 13.44
N LYS A 165 -2.53 30.77 13.51
CA LYS A 165 -3.31 30.34 12.33
C LYS A 165 -4.42 31.35 11.98
N PRO A 166 -4.89 31.40 10.72
CA PRO A 166 -6.04 32.23 10.37
C PRO A 166 -7.29 31.87 11.18
N MET A 167 -7.98 32.87 11.71
CA MET A 167 -9.20 32.69 12.49
C MET A 167 -10.41 32.37 11.58
N THR A 168 -11.48 31.81 12.15
CA THR A 168 -12.73 31.55 11.42
C THR A 168 -13.90 32.28 12.06
N ARG A 169 -14.86 32.78 11.26
CA ARG A 169 -16.09 33.39 11.77
C ARG A 169 -16.98 32.34 12.43
N ARG A 170 -17.25 32.54 13.72
CA ARG A 170 -18.19 31.74 14.51
C ARG A 170 -19.32 32.63 15.03
N LYS A 171 -20.46 32.05 15.39
CA LYS A 171 -21.57 32.77 16.03
C LYS A 171 -21.62 32.44 17.50
N SER A 172 -21.84 33.44 18.36
CA SER A 172 -22.02 33.18 19.79
C SER A 172 -23.28 32.35 20.03
N LYS A 173 -23.16 31.29 20.83
CA LYS A 173 -24.29 30.41 21.20
C LYS A 173 -25.00 30.85 22.48
N THR A 174 -24.35 31.67 23.32
CA THR A 174 -24.85 32.06 24.65
C THR A 174 -24.48 33.51 24.99
N GLY A 175 -25.18 34.10 25.97
CA GLY A 175 -24.91 35.45 26.48
C GLY A 175 -25.58 36.60 25.72
N LYS A 176 -25.15 37.84 25.97
CA LYS A 176 -25.76 39.06 25.38
C LYS A 176 -25.56 39.19 23.86
N ASN A 177 -24.57 38.49 23.30
CA ASN A 177 -24.19 38.57 21.89
C ASN A 177 -24.62 37.34 21.08
N VAL A 178 -25.62 36.58 21.53
CA VAL A 178 -26.12 35.39 20.82
C VAL A 178 -26.41 35.71 19.35
N GLY A 179 -25.92 34.87 18.45
CA GLY A 179 -26.11 35.01 17.01
C GLY A 179 -25.14 35.97 16.30
N GLN A 180 -24.44 36.86 17.05
CA GLN A 180 -23.46 37.77 16.47
C GLN A 180 -22.18 37.03 16.03
N PRO A 181 -21.61 37.36 14.86
CA PRO A 181 -20.36 36.77 14.39
C PRO A 181 -19.15 37.32 15.17
N PHE A 182 -18.18 36.46 15.44
CA PHE A 182 -16.89 36.83 16.02
C PHE A 182 -15.79 35.94 15.43
N TRP A 183 -14.54 36.39 15.51
CA TRP A 183 -13.39 35.60 15.11
C TRP A 183 -13.03 34.60 16.19
N GLY A 184 -13.01 33.31 15.85
CA GLY A 184 -12.61 32.23 16.74
C GLY A 184 -11.36 31.51 16.24
N CYS A 185 -10.55 31.03 17.18
CA CYS A 185 -9.39 30.18 16.89
C CYS A 185 -9.81 28.88 16.17
N THR A 186 -8.93 28.36 15.31
CA THR A 186 -9.11 27.12 14.53
C THR A 186 -8.34 25.92 15.10
N ALA A 187 -7.55 26.13 16.15
CA ALA A 187 -6.90 25.06 16.92
C ALA A 187 -7.91 24.23 17.73
#